data_AF-A0A179B835-F1
#
_entry.id   AF-A0A179B835-F1
#
_cell.length_a   1.000
_cell.length_b   1.000
_cell.length_c   1.000
_cell.angle_alpha   90.00
_cell.angle_beta   90.00
_cell.angle_gamma   90.00
#
_symmetry.space_group_name_H-M   'P 1'
#
loop_
_entity.id
_entity.type
_entity.pdbx_description
1 polymer ?
#
loop_
_entity_poly.entity_id
_entity_poly.type
_entity_poly.pdbx_seq_one_letter_code
_entity_poly.pdbx_strand_id
1 'polypeptide(L)' 'MLQATVGGSQEPDRPVPNPIGLVVRARTQARRLAECHPTAIQLERLAARLEHILTERRRLQKSLGLTFDE' A
#
# COMPACT_ATOMS: atom_id res chain seq x y z
N MET A 1 22.52 14.95 -27.17
CA MET A 1 22.46 13.48 -27.18
C MET A 1 22.16 13.02 -25.76
N LEU A 2 20.98 12.42 -25.54
CA LEU A 2 20.54 11.90 -24.24
C LEU A 2 20.92 10.42 -24.14
N GLN A 3 21.69 10.05 -23.13
CA GLN A 3 21.83 8.65 -22.70
C GLN A 3 21.38 8.56 -21.25
N ALA A 4 20.12 8.18 -21.06
CA ALA A 4 19.64 7.67 -19.78
C ALA A 4 19.97 6.18 -19.75
N THR A 5 20.97 5.81 -18.94
CA THR A 5 21.24 4.42 -18.59
C THR A 5 20.15 3.94 -17.64
N VAL A 6 19.10 3.34 -18.21
CA VAL A 6 18.12 2.56 -17.47
C VAL A 6 18.79 1.25 -17.05
N GLY A 7 19.53 1.32 -15.94
CA GLY A 7 20.10 0.16 -15.27
C GLY A 7 18.97 -0.67 -14.69
N GLY A 8 18.58 -1.72 -15.42
CA GLY A 8 17.66 -2.74 -14.96
C GLY A 8 18.22 -3.48 -13.76
N SER A 9 17.59 -3.29 -12.61
CA SER A 9 17.55 -4.26 -11.51
C SER A 9 16.21 -4.06 -10.80
N GLN A 10 15.13 -4.15 -11.57
CA GLN A 10 13.80 -4.34 -11.01
C GLN A 10 13.78 -5.80 -10.58
N GLU A 11 14.04 -6.09 -9.29
CA GLU A 11 13.76 -7.41 -8.74
C GLU A 11 12.32 -7.78 -9.14
N PRO A 12 12.08 -9.00 -9.65
CA PRO A 12 10.74 -9.41 -10.03
C PRO A 12 9.84 -9.36 -8.80
N ASP A 13 8.66 -8.79 -9.00
CA ASP A 13 7.47 -8.79 -8.13
C ASP A 13 7.52 -9.89 -7.06
N ARG A 14 8.09 -9.59 -5.89
CA ARG A 14 7.68 -10.32 -4.70
C ARG A 14 6.20 -10.04 -4.54
N PRO A 15 5.34 -11.06 -4.38
CA PRO A 15 3.91 -10.85 -4.27
C PRO A 15 3.69 -9.81 -3.18
N VAL A 16 3.19 -8.64 -3.58
CA VAL A 16 2.84 -7.59 -2.64
C VAL A 16 1.82 -8.23 -1.71
N PRO A 17 2.09 -8.35 -0.41
CA PRO A 17 1.13 -8.96 0.51
C PRO A 17 -0.19 -8.23 0.32
N ASN A 18 -1.28 -8.97 0.11
CA ASN A 18 -2.61 -8.44 -0.17
C ASN A 18 -2.78 -7.08 0.54
N PRO A 19 -2.88 -5.97 -0.22
CA PRO A 19 -2.76 -4.63 0.37
C PRO A 19 -3.93 -4.32 1.32
N ILE A 20 -5.10 -4.93 1.09
CA ILE A 20 -6.22 -4.91 2.04
C ILE A 20 -5.82 -5.64 3.33
N GLY A 21 -5.19 -6.81 3.19
CA GLY A 21 -4.65 -7.58 4.31
C GLY A 21 -3.61 -6.80 5.14
N LEU A 22 -2.80 -5.94 4.51
CA LEU A 22 -1.86 -5.06 5.22
C LEU A 22 -2.58 -4.00 6.07
N VAL A 23 -3.62 -3.36 5.51
CA VAL A 23 -4.46 -2.40 6.25
C VAL A 23 -5.09 -3.06 7.47
N VAL A 24 -5.70 -4.23 7.28
CA VAL A 24 -6.37 -4.99 8.36
C VAL A 24 -5.37 -5.38 9.45
N ARG A 25 -4.19 -5.88 9.07
CA ARG A 25 -3.14 -6.23 10.04
C ARG A 25 -2.66 -5.04 10.83
N ALA A 26 -2.40 -3.90 10.18
CA ALA A 26 -1.95 -2.68 10.87
C ALA A 26 -2.97 -2.21 11.91
N ARG A 27 -4.27 -2.13 11.55
CA ARG A 27 -5.35 -1.79 12.49
C ARG A 27 -5.51 -2.80 13.62
N THR A 28 -5.43 -4.09 13.30
CA THR A 28 -5.52 -5.16 14.31
C THR A 28 -4.37 -5.06 15.32
N GLN A 29 -3.16 -4.78 14.86
CA GLN A 29 -2.00 -4.56 15.73
C GLN A 29 -2.16 -3.28 16.56
N ALA A 30 -2.67 -2.19 15.97
CA ALA A 30 -2.92 -0.95 16.69
C ALA A 30 -3.89 -1.15 17.86
N ARG A 31 -4.99 -1.89 17.64
CA ARG A 31 -6.02 -2.20 18.66
C ARG A 31 -5.53 -3.08 19.82
N ARG A 32 -4.42 -3.81 19.64
CA ARG A 32 -3.83 -4.64 20.69
C ARG A 32 -2.93 -3.84 21.64
N LEU A 33 -2.59 -2.61 21.27
CA LEU A 33 -1.78 -1.72 22.08
C LEU A 33 -2.67 -0.91 23.02
N ALA A 34 -2.09 -0.43 24.12
CA ALA A 34 -2.78 0.49 25.03
C ALA A 34 -3.22 1.77 24.30
N GLU A 35 -4.29 2.40 24.79
CA GLU A 35 -4.73 3.70 24.30
C GLU A 35 -3.58 4.70 24.36
N CYS A 36 -3.48 5.55 23.32
CA CYS A 36 -2.41 6.54 23.15
C CYS A 36 -0.98 5.99 23.02
N HIS A 37 -0.78 4.69 22.83
CA HIS A 37 0.55 4.15 22.56
C HIS A 37 1.09 4.72 21.22
N PRO A 38 2.33 5.27 21.19
CA PRO A 38 2.86 5.93 20.00
C PRO A 38 2.91 5.02 18.77
N THR A 39 3.21 3.72 18.96
CA THR A 39 3.18 2.73 17.89
C THR A 39 1.78 2.48 17.34
N ALA A 40 0.73 2.58 18.17
CA ALA A 40 -0.66 2.44 17.70
C ALA A 40 -1.02 3.58 16.74
N ILE A 41 -0.62 4.81 17.10
CA ILE A 41 -0.80 5.99 16.25
C ILE A 41 -0.07 5.83 14.91
N GLN A 42 1.16 5.30 14.94
CA GLN A 42 1.92 5.03 13.71
C GLN A 42 1.26 3.96 12.83
N LEU A 43 0.75 2.89 13.43
CA LEU A 43 0.05 1.82 12.71
C LEU A 43 -1.27 2.30 12.11
N GLU A 44 -2.05 3.12 12.81
CA GLU A 44 -3.27 3.73 12.26
C GLU A 44 -2.96 4.68 11.11
N ARG A 45 -1.90 5.50 11.23
CA ARG A 45 -1.44 6.37 10.13
C ARG A 45 -1.00 5.55 8.92
N LEU A 46 -0.30 4.44 9.14
CA LEU A 46 0.11 3.54 8.07
C LEU A 46 -1.11 2.93 7.36
N ALA A 47 -2.10 2.45 8.14
CA ALA A 47 -3.35 1.91 7.59
C ALA A 47 -4.08 2.95 6.74
N ALA A 48 -4.22 4.18 7.23
CA ALA A 48 -4.86 5.27 6.49
C ALA A 48 -4.14 5.60 5.17
N ARG A 49 -2.80 5.64 5.18
CA ARG A 49 -2.00 5.86 3.96
C ARG A 49 -2.21 4.75 2.93
N LEU A 50 -2.25 3.49 3.38
CA LEU A 50 -2.48 2.35 2.49
C LEU A 50 -3.90 2.38 1.90
N GLU A 51 -4.92 2.71 2.68
CA GLU A 51 -6.29 2.87 2.17
C GLU A 51 -6.42 3.97 1.12
N HIS A 52 -5.72 5.09 1.33
CA HIS A 52 -5.69 6.18 0.35
C HIS A 52 -5.07 5.70 -0.97
N ILE A 53 -3.92 5.03 -0.92
CA ILE A 53 -3.26 4.47 -2.11
C ILE A 53 -4.17 3.48 -2.83
N LEU A 54 -4.86 2.60 -2.11
CA LEU A 54 -5.80 1.65 -2.71
C LEU A 54 -6.99 2.33 -3.38
N THR A 55 -7.49 3.40 -2.76
CA THR A 55 -8.59 4.20 -3.32
C THR A 55 -8.15 4.89 -4.61
N GLU A 56 -6.98 5.51 -4.62
CA GLU A 56 -6.43 6.17 -5.81
C GLU A 56 -6.10 5.15 -6.91
N ARG A 57 -5.51 4.00 -6.57
CA ARG A 57 -5.31 2.89 -7.52
C ARG A 57 -6.63 2.49 -8.18
N ARG A 58 -7.70 2.34 -7.39
CA ARG A 58 -9.04 2.00 -7.91
C ARG A 58 -9.62 3.09 -8.79
N ARG A 59 -9.42 4.36 -8.44
CA ARG A 59 -9.84 5.51 -9.26
C ARG A 59 -9.10 5.51 -10.61
N LEU A 60 -7.79 5.32 -10.59
CA LEU A 60 -6.95 5.26 -11.79
C LEU A 60 -7.33 4.07 -12.69
N GLN A 61 -7.57 2.89 -12.10
CA GLN A 61 -8.06 1.73 -12.82
C GLN A 61 -9.38 2.03 -13.56
N LYS A 62 -10.34 2.66 -12.87
CA LYS A 62 -11.61 3.08 -13.48
C LYS A 62 -11.41 4.09 -14.60
N SER A 63 -10.56 5.09 -14.41
CA SER A 63 -10.32 6.12 -15.44
C SER A 63 -9.61 5.57 -16.68
N LEU A 64 -8.78 4.53 -16.51
CA LEU A 64 -8.03 3.90 -17.60
C LEU A 64 -8.80 2.73 -18.25
N GLY A 65 -9.98 2.37 -17.75
CA GLY A 65 -10.71 1.18 -18.19
C GLY A 65 -9.98 -0.14 -17.91
N LEU A 66 -9.02 -0.13 -16.98
CA LEU A 66 -8.22 -1.31 -16.63
C LEU A 66 -8.94 -2.11 -15.54
N THR A 67 -9.59 -3.19 -15.93
CA THR A 67 -10.02 -4.24 -15.00
C THR A 67 -8.90 -5.27 -14.88
N PHE A 68 -8.09 -5.14 -13.84
CA PHE A 68 -7.27 -6.27 -13.39
C PHE A 68 -8.19 -7.07 -12.47
N ASP A 69 -8.81 -8.11 -13.01
CA ASP A 69 -9.46 -9.13 -12.21
C ASP A 69 -8.42 -9.71 -11.25
N GLU A 70 -8.73 -9.61 -9.95
CA GLU A 70 -8.00 -10.30 -8.87
C GLU A 70 -8.44 -11.76 -8.77
#